data_AF-B8RC93-F1
#
_entry.id   AF-B8RC93-F1
#
_cell.length_a   1.000
_cell.length_b   1.000
_cell.length_c   1.000
_cell.angle_alpha   90.00
_cell.angle_beta   90.00
_cell.angle_gamma   90.00
#
_symmetry.space_group_name_H-M   'P 1'
#
loop_
_entity.id
_entity.type
_entity.pdbx_description
1 polymer ?
#
loop_
_entity_poly.entity_id
_entity_poly.type
_entity_poly.pdbx_seq_one_letter_code
_entity_poly.pdbx_strand_id
1 'polypeptide(L)' 'SDYPDSYISWNIISSLGSYISLLAVMFMLIIIWESMINHRIALFTLNLSSSIEWYQNLPPAEHSYNELPILSN' A
#
# COMPACT_ATOMS: atom_id res chain seq x y z
N SER A 1 18.38 27.37 -23.85
CA SER A 1 18.02 25.95 -23.94
C SER A 1 16.75 25.78 -23.15
N ASP A 2 15.64 26.12 -23.78
CA ASP A 2 14.30 25.98 -23.21
C ASP A 2 13.41 25.37 -24.29
N TYR A 3 12.40 24.63 -23.84
CA TYR A 3 11.44 23.97 -24.70
C TYR A 3 10.56 25.01 -25.43
N PRO A 4 10.12 24.72 -26.67
CA PRO A 4 9.25 25.61 -27.44
C PRO A 4 8.00 26.02 -26.66
N ASP A 5 7.50 27.23 -26.92
CA ASP A 5 6.33 27.80 -26.23
C ASP A 5 5.07 26.91 -26.33
N SER A 6 4.98 26.08 -27.38
CA SER A 6 3.92 25.09 -27.56
C SER A 6 3.82 24.05 -26.44
N TYR A 7 4.88 23.86 -25.65
CA TYR A 7 4.91 22.89 -24.54
C TYR A 7 4.64 23.52 -23.16
N ILE A 8 4.52 24.84 -23.07
CA ILE A 8 4.36 25.55 -21.79
C ILE A 8 3.14 25.04 -21.01
N SER A 9 1.99 24.89 -21.69
CA SER A 9 0.74 24.45 -21.05
C SER A 9 0.87 23.05 -20.41
N TRP A 10 1.42 22.10 -21.15
CA TRP A 10 1.65 20.73 -20.67
C TRP A 10 2.69 20.68 -19.54
N ASN A 11 3.74 21.49 -19.60
CA ASN A 11 4.75 21.55 -18.56
C ASN A 11 4.21 22.16 -17.24
N ILE A 12 3.31 23.13 -17.33
CA ILE A 12 2.62 23.68 -16.15
C ILE A 12 1.73 22.60 -15.51
N ILE A 13 0.93 21.89 -16.31
CA ILE A 13 0.09 20.80 -15.79
C ILE A 13 0.94 19.67 -15.19
N SER A 14 2.03 19.29 -15.86
CA SER A 14 2.95 18.27 -15.39
C SER A 14 3.61 18.65 -14.06
N SER A 15 4.04 19.91 -13.91
CA SER A 15 4.66 20.37 -12.66
C SER A 15 3.65 20.45 -11.52
N LEU A 16 2.41 20.90 -11.77
CA LEU A 16 1.31 20.81 -10.80
C LEU A 16 1.05 19.38 -10.35
N GLY A 17 1.02 18.41 -11.28
CA GLY A 17 0.90 16.99 -10.95
C GLY A 17 2.02 16.47 -10.06
N SER A 18 3.25 16.97 -10.25
CA SER A 18 4.40 16.60 -9.40
C SER A 18 4.24 17.09 -7.95
N TYR A 19 3.70 18.29 -7.74
CA TYR A 19 3.43 18.80 -6.39
C TYR A 19 2.36 18.00 -5.67
N ILE A 20 1.29 17.62 -6.39
CA ILE A 20 0.24 16.75 -5.84
C ILE A 20 0.81 15.39 -5.45
N SER A 21 1.68 14.82 -6.29
CA SER A 21 2.34 13.54 -6.02
C SER A 21 3.27 13.62 -4.81
N LEU A 22 4.02 14.70 -4.65
CA LEU A 22 4.86 14.93 -3.49
C LEU A 22 4.03 14.97 -2.20
N LEU A 23 2.92 15.72 -2.20
CA LEU A 23 2.00 15.76 -1.05
C LEU A 23 1.44 14.37 -0.74
N ALA A 24 1.02 13.61 -1.76
CA ALA A 24 0.49 12.25 -1.57
C ALA A 24 1.51 11.31 -0.90
N VAL A 25 2.78 11.37 -1.29
CA VAL A 25 3.85 10.58 -0.65
C VAL A 25 4.09 11.02 0.80
N MET A 26 4.08 12.33 1.08
CA MET A 26 4.18 12.82 2.46
C MET A 26 3.01 12.33 3.32
N PHE A 27 1.79 12.36 2.79
CA PHE A 27 0.61 11.81 3.48
C PHE A 27 0.73 10.31 3.72
N MET A 28 1.19 9.53 2.73
CA MET A 28 1.42 8.10 2.87
C MET A 28 2.38 7.79 4.03
N LEU A 29 3.48 8.54 4.16
CA LEU A 29 4.42 8.39 5.27
C LEU A 29 3.78 8.67 6.63
N ILE A 30 2.94 9.71 6.72
CA ILE A 30 2.22 10.05 7.96
C ILE A 30 1.22 8.96 8.33
N ILE A 31 0.49 8.40 7.37
CA ILE A 31 -0.48 7.31 7.61
C ILE A 31 0.25 6.06 8.12
N ILE A 32 1.36 5.66 7.49
CA ILE A 32 2.16 4.52 7.95
C ILE A 32 2.70 4.78 9.36
N TRP A 33 3.25 5.97 9.61
CA TRP A 33 3.80 6.33 10.92
C TRP A 33 2.73 6.32 12.02
N GLU A 34 1.55 6.89 11.77
CA GLU A 34 0.41 6.84 12.69
C GLU A 34 -0.03 5.40 12.96
N SER A 35 -0.06 4.55 11.93
CA SER A 35 -0.48 3.15 12.07
C SER A 35 0.47 2.35 12.96
N MET A 36 1.77 2.63 12.89
CA MET A 36 2.78 1.97 13.72
C MET A 36 2.68 2.37 15.19
N ILE A 37 2.29 3.61 15.51
CA ILE A 37 2.15 4.08 16.90
C ILE A 37 0.88 3.53 17.55
N ASN A 38 -0.23 3.46 16.80
CA ASN A 38 -1.54 3.15 17.38
C ASN A 38 -1.83 1.65 17.55
N HIS A 39 -0.96 0.76 17.08
CA HIS A 39 -1.02 -0.71 17.28
C HIS A 39 -2.44 -1.31 17.23
N ARG A 40 -3.25 -0.91 16.25
CA ARG A 40 -4.65 -1.36 16.14
C ARG A 40 -4.69 -2.78 15.59
N ILE A 41 -5.09 -3.74 16.42
CA ILE A 41 -5.19 -5.15 16.03
C ILE A 41 -6.44 -5.35 15.15
N ALA A 42 -6.29 -6.03 14.03
CA ALA A 42 -7.41 -6.38 13.16
C ALA A 42 -8.26 -7.51 13.80
N LEU A 43 -9.54 -7.23 14.04
CA LEU A 43 -10.47 -8.20 14.65
C LEU A 43 -11.16 -9.10 13.62
N PHE A 44 -11.49 -8.57 12.45
CA PHE A 44 -12.17 -9.27 11.38
C PHE A 44 -11.59 -8.87 10.03
N THR A 45 -11.35 -9.85 9.16
CA THR A 45 -10.93 -9.62 7.77
C THR A 45 -12.16 -9.65 6.85
N LEU A 46 -12.21 -8.75 5.87
CA LEU A 46 -13.24 -8.73 4.82
C LEU A 46 -12.75 -9.44 3.54
N ASN A 47 -11.72 -10.25 3.66
CA ASN A 47 -11.02 -10.83 2.52
C ASN A 47 -11.68 -12.13 2.06
N LEU A 48 -11.47 -12.46 0.79
CA LEU A 48 -11.96 -13.71 0.22
C LEU A 48 -11.21 -14.90 0.85
N SER A 49 -11.94 -15.95 1.20
CA SER A 49 -11.41 -17.23 1.70
C SER A 49 -10.60 -18.02 0.67
N SER A 50 -10.41 -17.49 -0.54
CA SER A 50 -9.69 -18.17 -1.62
C SER A 50 -8.17 -18.17 -1.43
N SER A 51 -7.60 -17.24 -0.65
CA SER A 51 -6.16 -17.23 -0.37
C SER A 51 -5.84 -17.64 1.07
N ILE A 52 -4.85 -18.52 1.21
CA ILE A 52 -4.45 -19.11 2.50
C ILE A 52 -3.83 -18.09 3.46
N GLU A 53 -3.32 -16.98 2.94
CA GLU A 53 -2.67 -15.91 3.73
C GLU A 53 -3.63 -15.29 4.76
N TRP A 54 -4.93 -15.22 4.45
CA TRP A 54 -5.94 -14.61 5.33
C TRP A 54 -6.40 -15.51 6.47
N TYR A 55 -5.96 -16.77 6.48
CA TYR A 55 -6.20 -17.70 7.58
C TYR A 55 -5.09 -17.67 8.64
N GLN A 56 -3.98 -16.96 8.39
CA GLN A 56 -2.90 -16.81 9.35
C GLN A 56 -3.22 -15.74 10.41
N ASN A 57 -2.49 -15.79 11.54
CA ASN A 57 -2.52 -14.72 12.53
C ASN A 57 -1.88 -13.43 11.96
N LEU A 58 -2.22 -12.29 12.58
CA LEU A 58 -1.66 -10.98 12.24
C LEU A 58 -0.91 -10.42 13.47
N PRO A 59 0.44 -10.51 13.54
CA PRO A 59 1.37 -11.02 12.52
C PRO A 59 1.44 -12.57 12.46
N PRO A 60 1.92 -13.14 11.34
CA PRO A 60 2.09 -14.58 11.21
C PRO A 60 3.21 -15.08 12.13
N ALA A 61 3.12 -16.34 12.53
CA ALA A 61 4.19 -17.00 13.28
C ALA A 61 5.38 -17.33 12.36
N GLU A 62 6.61 -17.30 12.91
CA GLU A 62 7.85 -17.71 12.23
C GLU A 62 7.74 -19.08 11.55
N HIS A 63 7.10 -20.02 12.24
CA HIS A 63 6.68 -21.31 11.68
C HIS A 63 5.16 -21.31 11.54
N SER A 64 4.69 -20.85 10.38
CA SER A 64 3.26 -20.61 10.14
C SER A 64 2.44 -21.89 9.94
N TYR A 65 3.07 -23.00 9.52
CA TYR A 65 2.40 -24.27 9.26
C TYR A 65 3.13 -25.41 9.95
N ASN A 66 2.39 -26.22 10.72
CA ASN A 66 2.92 -27.46 11.30
C ASN A 66 2.94 -28.61 10.27
N GLU A 67 2.04 -28.56 9.29
CA GLU A 67 1.86 -29.55 8.24
C GLU A 67 1.65 -28.88 6.88
N LEU A 68 1.91 -29.59 5.79
CA LEU A 68 1.73 -29.06 4.44
C LEU A 68 0.24 -28.81 4.16
N PRO A 69 -0.15 -27.63 3.62
CA PRO A 69 -1.52 -27.37 3.24
C PRO A 69 -1.95 -28.29 2.09
N ILE A 70 -3.09 -28.95 2.25
CA ILE A 70 -3.62 -29.90 1.27
C ILE A 70 -4.57 -29.18 0.32
N LEU A 71 -4.38 -29.43 -0.97
CA LEU A 71 -5.33 -29.08 -2.03
C LEU A 71 -6.04 -30.36 -2.45
N SER A 72 -7.36 -30.44 -2.22
CA SER A 72 -8.20 -31.50 -2.78
C SER A 72 -8.93 -30.95 -4.02
N ASN A 73 -8.78 -31.65 -5.14
CA ASN A 73 -9.52 -31.39 -6.38
C ASN A 73 -11.02 -31.68 -6.23
#